data_AF-A0A1H7V8S3-F1
#
_entry.id   AF-A0A1H7V8S3-F1
#
_cell.length_a   1.000
_cell.length_b   1.000
_cell.length_c   1.000
_cell.angle_alpha   90.00
_cell.angle_beta   90.00
_cell.angle_gamma   90.00
#
_symmetry.space_group_name_H-M   'P 1'
#
loop_
_entity.id
_entity.type
_entity.pdbx_description
1 polymer ?
#
loop_
_entity_poly.entity_id
_entity_poly.type
_entity_poly.pdbx_seq_one_letter_code
_entity_poly.pdbx_strand_id
1 'polypeptide(L)'
;MFSPTPRFEQLLSLLRQSPFPIDRVVSTNALYRDFLRTYPVEKLAHLTVDEYCIGKGDNSSFSWWIERGLQPLLGRYMPGTSRGHQVHWRKDGTLYKNRKLRDLTDQDAVAYTMKIQHAIASAALSDLAWVDDDAQVYARANLESKRVMIGEGRKLRLLSVYHPDDIIPISSSEHIRHFLIELGYPAALIPSVKKPVARLMLLREVYEEARRQISKLTVHGFMQALYSAELGLAPTKETVAEDANTLEMDLDASEDIEDLNYSEAPTSINTILQGPPGTGKTHATIDEALRILDPEFLDKNAEDRGVLKERYDELAEAKRIRFITFHQSFSYEDFVEGIRPDTDNSDAGQIRYVVEPGIFRQICEAASSAPKQDVQLGVSASPRVWKISIDGTGQSPTRQYCFAHGEARIGWGHVGDLRKADLTDPDFKLGSNDRSTLGDFSQNIQPGDIVLCIGSATDVAAVGVIQGVRIPAGLGHPFQFELVTCSGLNWSPVPFDLVTRSSGLGHLFQRTWSPVPADLVIRSGGPSHPFQPMWSPLPI
;
A
#
# COMPACT_ATOMS: atom_id res chain seq x y z
N MET A 1 -29.64 12.46 -28.34
CA MET A 1 -29.34 13.72 -29.07
C MET A 1 -29.42 14.86 -28.09
N PHE A 2 -28.51 15.83 -28.17
CA PHE A 2 -28.52 17.02 -27.31
C PHE A 2 -29.88 17.73 -27.34
N SER A 3 -30.44 18.05 -26.18
CA SER A 3 -31.71 18.76 -26.03
C SER A 3 -31.54 19.90 -25.03
N PRO A 4 -31.44 21.16 -25.48
CA PRO A 4 -31.13 22.30 -24.61
C PRO A 4 -32.03 22.40 -23.37
N THR A 5 -31.44 22.49 -22.18
CA THR A 5 -32.16 22.75 -20.93
C THR A 5 -32.33 24.26 -20.69
N PRO A 6 -33.17 24.67 -19.72
CA PRO A 6 -33.20 26.07 -19.26
C PRO A 6 -31.82 26.58 -18.81
N ARG A 7 -30.94 25.70 -18.32
CA ARG A 7 -29.54 26.05 -17.98
C ARG A 7 -28.72 26.44 -19.20
N PHE A 8 -28.96 25.81 -20.36
CA PHE A 8 -28.32 26.21 -21.61
C PHE A 8 -28.73 27.63 -22.03
N GLU A 9 -29.99 28.01 -21.88
CA GLU A 9 -30.44 29.38 -22.15
C GLU A 9 -29.84 30.40 -21.16
N GLN A 10 -29.70 30.04 -19.89
CA GLN A 10 -28.99 30.86 -18.90
C GLN A 10 -27.52 31.07 -19.29
N LEU A 11 -26.84 30.02 -19.76
CA LEU A 11 -25.48 30.09 -20.29
C LEU A 11 -25.39 31.06 -21.48
N LEU A 12 -26.32 30.98 -22.43
CA LEU A 12 -26.36 31.91 -23.57
C LEU A 12 -26.60 33.35 -23.14
N SER A 13 -27.50 33.59 -22.19
CA SER A 13 -27.77 34.91 -21.62
C SER A 13 -26.50 35.51 -20.99
N LEU A 14 -25.80 34.72 -20.17
CA LEU A 14 -24.55 35.12 -19.54
C LEU A 14 -23.46 35.45 -20.58
N LEU A 15 -23.30 34.59 -21.58
CA LEU A 15 -22.33 34.81 -22.66
C LEU A 15 -22.62 36.08 -23.46
N ARG A 16 -23.90 36.42 -23.69
CA ARG A 16 -24.29 37.68 -24.35
C ARG A 16 -23.95 38.91 -23.53
N GLN A 17 -24.10 38.85 -22.20
CA GLN A 17 -23.73 39.93 -21.29
C GLN A 17 -22.22 40.17 -21.26
N SER A 18 -21.41 39.18 -21.67
CA SER A 18 -19.96 39.27 -21.82
C SER A 18 -19.20 39.76 -20.56
N PRO A 19 -19.49 39.27 -19.33
CA PRO A 19 -18.75 39.71 -18.14
C PRO A 19 -17.28 39.22 -18.13
N PHE A 20 -16.90 38.36 -19.07
CA PHE A 20 -15.55 37.84 -19.27
C PHE A 20 -15.18 37.83 -20.77
N PRO A 21 -13.89 37.76 -21.14
CA PRO A 21 -13.45 37.84 -22.53
C PRO A 21 -13.83 36.59 -23.34
N ILE A 22 -14.99 36.64 -24.00
CA ILE A 22 -15.55 35.54 -24.79
C ILE A 22 -14.90 35.36 -26.17
N ASP A 23 -14.13 36.33 -26.64
CA ASP A 23 -13.47 36.38 -27.95
C ASP A 23 -11.95 36.16 -27.88
N ARG A 24 -11.45 35.74 -26.71
CA ARG A 24 -10.02 35.52 -26.48
C ARG A 24 -9.49 34.34 -27.30
N VAL A 25 -8.59 34.63 -28.24
CA VAL A 25 -7.83 33.64 -29.03
C VAL A 25 -6.48 33.39 -28.38
N VAL A 26 -6.26 32.18 -27.86
CA VAL A 26 -5.08 31.81 -27.08
C VAL A 26 -3.83 31.76 -27.96
N SER A 27 -3.93 31.30 -29.21
CA SER A 27 -2.77 31.18 -30.11
C SER A 27 -2.04 32.50 -30.39
N THR A 28 -2.74 33.63 -30.28
CA THR A 28 -2.16 34.97 -30.50
C THR A 28 -1.35 35.48 -29.30
N ASN A 29 -1.54 34.87 -28.12
CA ASN A 29 -0.96 35.32 -26.86
C ASN A 29 0.58 35.16 -26.82
N ALA A 30 1.29 36.16 -26.29
CA ALA A 30 2.75 36.13 -26.20
C ALA A 30 3.29 34.99 -25.32
N LEU A 31 2.66 34.74 -24.16
CA LEU A 31 3.05 33.67 -23.24
C LEU A 31 2.91 32.28 -23.89
N TYR A 32 1.84 32.09 -24.68
CA TYR A 32 1.65 30.85 -25.43
C TYR A 32 2.70 30.67 -26.53
N ARG A 33 3.00 31.74 -27.28
CA ARG A 33 4.06 31.71 -28.29
C ARG A 33 5.44 31.44 -27.70
N ASP A 34 5.73 31.97 -26.51
CA ASP A 34 6.95 31.65 -25.78
C ASP A 34 7.01 30.17 -25.39
N PHE A 35 5.91 29.62 -24.85
CA PHE A 35 5.80 28.19 -24.58
C PHE A 35 6.06 27.34 -25.83
N LEU A 36 5.39 27.64 -26.95
CA LEU A 36 5.57 26.90 -28.20
C LEU A 36 6.98 27.02 -28.78
N ARG A 37 7.67 28.14 -28.57
CA ARG A 37 9.06 28.31 -28.98
C ARG A 37 10.00 27.39 -28.19
N THR A 38 9.71 27.17 -26.91
CA THR A 38 10.51 26.28 -26.05
C THR A 38 10.14 24.80 -26.21
N TYR A 39 8.85 24.51 -26.39
CA TYR A 39 8.27 23.17 -26.46
C TYR A 39 7.35 23.00 -27.69
N PRO A 40 7.88 23.15 -28.91
CA PRO A 40 7.13 22.82 -30.12
C PRO A 40 6.82 21.32 -30.13
N VAL A 41 5.73 20.92 -30.78
CA VAL A 41 5.22 19.54 -30.71
C VAL A 41 6.25 18.53 -31.20
N GLU A 42 7.04 18.89 -32.21
CA GLU A 42 8.11 18.10 -32.83
C GLU A 42 9.26 17.81 -31.85
N LYS A 43 9.49 18.70 -30.88
CA LYS A 43 10.55 18.52 -29.88
C LYS A 43 10.15 17.54 -28.78
N LEU A 44 8.85 17.31 -28.56
CA LEU A 44 8.36 16.56 -27.40
C LEU A 44 8.97 15.16 -27.28
N ALA A 45 9.08 14.41 -28.37
CA ALA A 45 9.62 13.05 -28.36
C ALA A 45 11.10 12.96 -27.91
N HIS A 46 11.81 14.09 -27.85
CA HIS A 46 13.25 14.17 -27.62
C HIS A 46 13.63 14.98 -26.38
N LEU A 47 12.68 15.30 -25.50
CA LEU A 47 13.00 16.04 -24.28
C LEU A 47 13.96 15.27 -23.38
N THR A 48 14.91 16.01 -22.80
CA THR A 48 15.78 15.50 -21.74
C THR A 48 15.01 15.34 -20.43
N VAL A 49 15.59 14.62 -19.46
CA VAL A 49 15.05 14.50 -18.10
C VAL A 49 14.74 15.88 -17.49
N ASP A 50 15.63 16.85 -17.69
CA ASP A 50 15.52 18.18 -17.12
C ASP A 50 14.46 19.04 -17.80
N GLU A 51 14.34 18.92 -19.12
CA GLU A 51 13.30 19.62 -19.88
C GLU A 51 11.91 19.05 -19.62
N TYR A 52 11.78 17.77 -19.26
CA TYR A 52 10.48 17.14 -19.01
C TYR A 52 10.02 17.24 -17.55
N CYS A 53 10.89 16.86 -16.61
CA CYS A 53 10.48 16.54 -15.24
C CYS A 53 10.19 17.79 -14.41
N ILE A 54 9.11 17.76 -13.65
CA ILE A 54 8.84 18.77 -12.62
C ILE A 54 9.66 18.48 -11.36
N GLY A 55 9.99 19.52 -10.58
CA GLY A 55 10.52 19.38 -9.22
C GLY A 55 11.91 19.98 -8.96
N LYS A 56 12.60 20.54 -9.97
CA LYS A 56 13.88 21.26 -9.77
C LYS A 56 13.74 22.68 -9.21
N GLY A 57 12.53 23.25 -9.26
CA GLY A 57 12.26 24.61 -8.74
C GLY A 57 12.64 25.76 -9.68
N ASP A 58 13.09 25.46 -10.90
CA ASP A 58 13.43 26.43 -11.96
C ASP A 58 12.20 26.93 -12.74
N ASN A 59 11.04 26.29 -12.56
CA ASN A 59 9.77 26.64 -13.20
C ASN A 59 9.87 26.70 -14.74
N SER A 60 10.71 25.86 -15.35
CA SER A 60 10.92 25.88 -16.81
C SER A 60 10.60 24.58 -17.53
N SER A 61 10.44 23.46 -16.82
CA SER A 61 10.18 22.17 -17.47
C SER A 61 8.80 22.09 -18.14
N PHE A 62 8.68 21.23 -19.14
CA PHE A 62 7.45 20.99 -19.89
C PHE A 62 6.28 20.66 -18.95
N SER A 63 6.51 19.77 -17.98
CA SER A 63 5.48 19.40 -17.00
C SER A 63 5.04 20.59 -16.14
N TRP A 64 5.96 21.48 -15.76
CA TRP A 64 5.60 22.71 -15.06
C TRP A 64 4.76 23.65 -15.94
N TRP A 65 5.12 23.80 -17.22
CA TRP A 65 4.40 24.68 -18.15
C TRP A 65 2.95 24.27 -18.32
N ILE A 66 2.69 22.98 -18.55
CA ILE A 66 1.33 22.51 -18.78
C ILE A 66 0.48 22.50 -17.50
N GLU A 67 1.10 22.43 -16.31
CA GLU A 67 0.40 22.53 -15.02
C GLU A 67 0.15 23.95 -14.54
N ARG A 68 1.17 24.81 -14.62
CA ARG A 68 1.18 26.13 -13.98
C ARG A 68 1.47 27.24 -14.96
N GLY A 69 2.45 27.07 -15.84
CA GLY A 69 2.86 28.12 -16.78
C GLY A 69 1.74 28.62 -17.68
N LEU A 70 0.91 27.72 -18.20
CA LEU A 70 -0.22 28.04 -19.08
C LEU A 70 -1.53 28.31 -18.33
N GLN A 71 -1.54 28.31 -16.99
CA GLN A 71 -2.75 28.54 -16.19
C GLN A 71 -3.50 29.84 -16.55
N PRO A 72 -2.85 30.99 -16.80
CA PRO A 72 -3.56 32.22 -17.17
C PRO A 72 -4.29 32.15 -18.52
N LEU A 73 -3.97 31.17 -19.36
CA LEU A 73 -4.51 31.01 -20.71
C LEU A 73 -5.49 29.86 -20.84
N LEU A 74 -5.23 28.75 -20.14
CA LEU A 74 -5.95 27.48 -20.28
C LEU A 74 -6.62 27.03 -18.98
N GLY A 75 -6.69 27.90 -17.97
CA GLY A 75 -7.22 27.55 -16.66
C GLY A 75 -6.31 26.60 -15.88
N ARG A 76 -6.74 26.33 -14.63
CA ARG A 76 -5.99 25.52 -13.67
C ARG A 76 -6.02 24.05 -14.07
N TYR A 77 -4.85 23.43 -14.14
CA TYR A 77 -4.71 21.99 -14.30
C TYR A 77 -4.04 21.41 -13.05
N MET A 78 -4.72 20.48 -12.39
CA MET A 78 -4.14 19.69 -11.30
C MET A 78 -4.26 18.21 -11.65
N PRO A 79 -3.15 17.53 -11.97
CA PRO A 79 -3.17 16.08 -12.01
C PRO A 79 -3.39 15.60 -10.58
N GLY A 80 -4.55 14.97 -10.33
CA GLY A 80 -4.95 14.53 -8.98
C GLY A 80 -3.95 13.57 -8.29
N THR A 81 -2.97 13.04 -9.03
CA THR A 81 -1.80 12.33 -8.48
C THR A 81 -0.53 12.67 -9.25
N SER A 82 0.63 12.67 -8.58
CA SER A 82 1.94 12.82 -9.23
C SER A 82 2.29 11.65 -10.17
N ARG A 83 1.55 10.53 -10.07
CA ARG A 83 1.68 9.35 -10.95
C ARG A 83 1.46 9.69 -12.43
N GLY A 84 0.69 10.74 -12.73
CA GLY A 84 0.45 11.19 -14.11
C GLY A 84 1.71 11.64 -14.87
N HIS A 85 2.79 11.95 -14.16
CA HIS A 85 4.08 12.30 -14.78
C HIS A 85 4.88 11.08 -15.24
N GLN A 86 4.66 9.91 -14.65
CA GLN A 86 5.48 8.69 -14.77
C GLN A 86 6.94 8.83 -14.30
N VAL A 87 7.59 9.98 -14.55
CA VAL A 87 8.96 10.34 -14.16
C VAL A 87 8.98 11.78 -13.63
N HIS A 88 9.54 12.03 -12.44
CA HIS A 88 9.64 13.38 -11.86
C HIS A 88 10.74 13.47 -10.78
N TRP A 89 11.20 14.69 -10.46
CA TRP A 89 12.16 14.92 -9.39
C TRP A 89 11.50 14.86 -8.02
N ARG A 90 12.13 14.14 -7.09
CA ARG A 90 11.79 14.15 -5.67
C ARG A 90 12.51 15.28 -4.96
N LYS A 91 12.02 15.63 -3.75
CA LYS A 91 12.62 16.69 -2.91
C LYS A 91 14.05 16.37 -2.47
N ASP A 92 14.42 15.10 -2.40
CA ASP A 92 15.76 14.62 -2.06
C ASP A 92 16.75 14.69 -3.25
N GLY A 93 16.30 15.20 -4.41
CA GLY A 93 17.10 15.29 -5.63
C GLY A 93 17.17 13.99 -6.43
N THR A 94 16.52 12.91 -5.99
CA THR A 94 16.45 11.65 -6.75
C THR A 94 15.30 11.67 -7.76
N LEU A 95 15.44 10.92 -8.86
CA LEU A 95 14.40 10.80 -9.86
C LEU A 95 13.42 9.68 -9.48
N TYR A 96 12.15 10.03 -9.32
CA TYR A 96 11.08 9.03 -9.27
C TYR A 96 10.86 8.45 -10.68
N LYS A 97 10.80 7.12 -10.78
CA LYS A 97 10.30 6.39 -11.95
C LYS A 97 9.17 5.45 -11.55
N ASN A 98 8.13 5.36 -12.39
CA ASN A 98 7.12 4.32 -12.30
C ASN A 98 7.79 2.93 -12.25
N ARG A 99 7.26 2.00 -11.43
CA ARG A 99 7.80 0.63 -11.27
C ARG A 99 8.05 -0.06 -12.62
N LYS A 100 7.18 0.15 -13.61
CA LYS A 100 7.27 -0.47 -14.95
C LYS A 100 8.32 0.17 -15.88
N LEU A 101 8.99 1.23 -15.43
CA LEU A 101 10.06 1.94 -16.13
C LEU A 101 11.40 1.87 -15.36
N ARG A 102 11.47 1.13 -14.24
CA ARG A 102 12.66 1.14 -13.35
C ARG A 102 13.89 0.50 -13.98
N ASP A 103 13.68 -0.46 -14.87
CA ASP A 103 14.71 -1.15 -15.64
C ASP A 103 15.32 -0.26 -16.74
N LEU A 104 14.60 0.80 -17.15
CA LEU A 104 15.09 1.77 -18.13
C LEU A 104 16.03 2.78 -17.47
N THR A 105 16.96 3.32 -18.25
CA THR A 105 17.72 4.51 -17.85
C THR A 105 16.76 5.69 -17.63
N ASP A 106 17.21 6.70 -16.89
CA ASP A 106 16.36 7.88 -16.61
C ASP A 106 15.93 8.58 -17.90
N GLN A 107 16.85 8.70 -18.87
CA GLN A 107 16.56 9.28 -20.17
C GLN A 107 15.63 8.39 -21.01
N ASP A 108 15.80 7.06 -20.99
CA ASP A 108 14.91 6.14 -21.73
C ASP A 108 13.49 6.12 -21.15
N ALA A 109 13.36 6.22 -19.82
CA ALA A 109 12.05 6.32 -19.17
C ALA A 109 11.30 7.62 -19.57
N VAL A 110 12.03 8.73 -19.70
CA VAL A 110 11.48 10.00 -20.20
C VAL A 110 11.16 9.90 -21.68
N ALA A 111 12.06 9.36 -22.52
CA ALA A 111 11.81 9.16 -23.94
C ALA A 111 10.57 8.29 -24.19
N TYR A 112 10.41 7.20 -23.43
CA TYR A 112 9.21 6.35 -23.45
C TYR A 112 7.95 7.16 -23.16
N THR A 113 7.95 7.90 -22.05
CA THR A 113 6.80 8.69 -21.60
C THR A 113 6.46 9.81 -22.59
N MET A 114 7.48 10.40 -23.20
CA MET A 114 7.32 11.49 -24.15
C MET A 114 6.87 11.06 -25.53
N LYS A 115 7.19 9.84 -25.98
CA LYS A 115 6.61 9.29 -27.22
C LYS A 115 5.07 9.21 -27.13
N ILE A 116 4.53 8.81 -25.99
CA ILE A 116 3.07 8.79 -25.73
C ILE A 116 2.50 10.20 -25.78
N GLN A 117 3.11 11.14 -25.04
CA GLN A 117 2.62 12.53 -24.98
C GLN A 117 2.74 13.23 -26.33
N HIS A 118 3.81 12.99 -27.09
CA HIS A 118 3.99 13.49 -28.44
C HIS A 118 2.92 12.94 -29.38
N ALA A 119 2.64 11.63 -29.38
CA ALA A 119 1.61 11.05 -30.23
C ALA A 119 0.26 11.76 -30.02
N ILE A 120 -0.14 11.96 -28.74
CA ILE A 120 -1.40 12.62 -28.38
C ILE A 120 -1.39 14.11 -28.72
N ALA A 121 -0.28 14.81 -28.43
CA ALA A 121 -0.14 16.23 -28.75
C ALA A 121 -0.13 16.52 -30.26
N SER A 122 0.30 15.55 -31.07
CA SER A 122 0.31 15.61 -32.54
C SER A 122 -1.00 15.14 -33.18
N ALA A 123 -2.03 14.82 -32.40
CA ALA A 123 -3.28 14.29 -32.93
C ALA A 123 -3.99 15.32 -33.83
N ALA A 124 -4.40 14.91 -35.03
CA ALA A 124 -5.13 15.79 -35.92
C ALA A 124 -6.55 16.04 -35.40
N LEU A 125 -7.03 17.28 -35.42
CA LEU A 125 -8.40 17.63 -35.00
C LEU A 125 -9.50 16.87 -35.76
N SER A 126 -9.21 16.40 -36.98
CA SER A 126 -10.10 15.57 -37.77
C SER A 126 -10.24 14.13 -37.26
N ASP A 127 -9.29 13.65 -36.45
CA ASP A 127 -9.26 12.29 -35.90
C ASP A 127 -8.64 12.26 -34.50
N LEU A 128 -9.51 12.42 -33.49
CA LEU A 128 -9.15 12.36 -32.07
C LEU A 128 -9.65 11.09 -31.37
N ALA A 129 -10.51 10.29 -32.01
CA ALA A 129 -11.18 9.16 -31.38
C ALA A 129 -10.20 8.08 -30.87
N TRP A 130 -9.08 7.92 -31.56
CA TRP A 130 -8.04 6.95 -31.20
C TRP A 130 -7.32 7.28 -29.89
N VAL A 131 -7.38 8.53 -29.40
CA VAL A 131 -6.68 8.95 -28.16
C VAL A 131 -7.27 8.25 -26.92
N ASP A 132 -8.54 7.85 -27.00
CA ASP A 132 -9.21 7.07 -25.95
C ASP A 132 -8.84 5.56 -26.00
N ASP A 133 -8.19 5.11 -27.07
CA ASP A 133 -7.75 3.73 -27.26
C ASP A 133 -6.24 3.61 -27.00
N ASP A 134 -5.89 3.08 -25.83
CA ASP A 134 -4.51 2.91 -25.40
C ASP A 134 -3.68 2.08 -26.40
N ALA A 135 -4.25 1.07 -27.06
CA ALA A 135 -3.53 0.26 -28.04
C ALA A 135 -3.15 1.09 -29.28
N GLN A 136 -4.08 1.93 -29.74
CA GLN A 136 -3.82 2.86 -30.83
C GLN A 136 -2.83 3.96 -30.45
N VAL A 137 -2.85 4.43 -29.20
CA VAL A 137 -1.85 5.36 -28.68
C VAL A 137 -0.46 4.73 -28.70
N TYR A 138 -0.31 3.49 -28.22
CA TYR A 138 0.98 2.78 -28.27
C TYR A 138 1.48 2.58 -29.71
N ALA A 139 0.58 2.20 -30.63
CA ALA A 139 0.92 2.01 -32.04
C ALA A 139 1.44 3.32 -32.68
N ARG A 140 0.73 4.43 -32.49
CA ARG A 140 1.13 5.75 -33.01
C ARG A 140 2.38 6.31 -32.33
N ALA A 141 2.60 5.97 -31.05
CA ALA A 141 3.82 6.30 -30.33
C ALA A 141 5.04 5.45 -30.74
N ASN A 142 4.86 4.45 -31.61
CA ASN A 142 5.88 3.50 -32.04
C ASN A 142 6.58 2.83 -30.83
N LEU A 143 5.78 2.27 -29.93
CA LEU A 143 6.25 1.61 -28.72
C LEU A 143 6.03 0.10 -28.79
N GLU A 144 7.14 -0.65 -28.79
CA GLU A 144 7.12 -2.12 -28.81
C GLU A 144 6.67 -2.73 -27.47
N SER A 145 6.90 -2.03 -26.36
CA SER A 145 6.52 -2.50 -25.01
C SER A 145 5.41 -1.64 -24.39
N LYS A 146 4.30 -2.28 -24.00
CA LYS A 146 3.16 -1.65 -23.32
C LYS A 146 3.42 -1.58 -21.81
N ARG A 147 4.16 -0.55 -21.36
CA ARG A 147 4.60 -0.38 -19.97
C ARG A 147 3.64 0.50 -19.18
N VAL A 148 3.56 1.79 -19.51
CA VAL A 148 2.73 2.78 -18.78
C VAL A 148 1.94 3.63 -19.75
N MET A 149 0.82 4.18 -19.28
CA MET A 149 -0.02 5.13 -20.03
C MET A 149 -0.17 6.43 -19.24
N ILE A 150 -0.45 7.54 -19.92
CA ILE A 150 -0.80 8.80 -19.25
C ILE A 150 -2.28 8.84 -18.84
N GLY A 151 -2.60 9.54 -17.76
CA GLY A 151 -3.98 9.60 -17.27
C GLY A 151 -4.90 10.44 -18.16
N GLU A 152 -6.22 10.20 -18.07
CA GLU A 152 -7.25 10.83 -18.90
C GLU A 152 -7.16 12.37 -18.93
N GLY A 153 -6.98 13.00 -17.78
CA GLY A 153 -6.86 14.45 -17.72
C GLY A 153 -5.57 14.98 -18.37
N ARG A 154 -4.50 14.20 -18.41
CA ARG A 154 -3.27 14.55 -19.14
C ARG A 154 -3.50 14.45 -20.65
N LYS A 155 -4.25 13.45 -21.13
CA LYS A 155 -4.66 13.35 -22.55
C LYS A 155 -5.40 14.62 -22.98
N LEU A 156 -6.46 14.99 -22.25
CA LEU A 156 -7.23 16.23 -22.50
C LEU A 156 -6.37 17.49 -22.40
N ARG A 157 -5.48 17.56 -21.39
CA ARG A 157 -4.60 18.71 -21.22
C ARG A 157 -3.68 18.89 -22.42
N LEU A 158 -3.05 17.83 -22.91
CA LEU A 158 -2.15 17.90 -24.08
C LEU A 158 -2.87 18.39 -25.32
N LEU A 159 -4.08 17.87 -25.60
CA LEU A 159 -4.91 18.35 -26.71
C LEU A 159 -5.24 19.84 -26.56
N SER A 160 -5.64 20.29 -25.36
CA SER A 160 -5.94 21.71 -25.12
C SER A 160 -4.71 22.63 -25.19
N VAL A 161 -3.51 22.09 -24.95
CA VAL A 161 -2.27 22.85 -25.03
C VAL A 161 -1.84 23.03 -26.47
N TYR A 162 -1.95 22.01 -27.32
CA TYR A 162 -1.50 22.07 -28.71
C TYR A 162 -2.59 22.47 -29.72
N HIS A 163 -3.85 22.49 -29.28
CA HIS A 163 -5.01 23.01 -30.04
C HIS A 163 -5.86 23.96 -29.18
N PRO A 164 -5.29 25.06 -28.67
CA PRO A 164 -5.91 25.86 -27.61
C PRO A 164 -7.13 26.68 -28.03
N ASP A 165 -7.34 26.85 -29.34
CA ASP A 165 -8.49 27.58 -29.89
C ASP A 165 -9.63 26.64 -30.33
N ASP A 166 -9.36 25.34 -30.42
CA ASP A 166 -10.31 24.32 -30.92
C ASP A 166 -10.79 23.35 -29.85
N ILE A 167 -9.99 23.17 -28.80
CA ILE A 167 -10.25 22.24 -27.69
C ILE A 167 -10.63 23.01 -26.43
N ILE A 168 -11.80 22.68 -25.87
CA ILE A 168 -12.28 23.25 -24.61
C ILE A 168 -11.30 22.85 -23.49
N PRO A 169 -10.67 23.80 -22.79
CA PRO A 169 -9.59 23.52 -21.84
C PRO A 169 -10.10 23.01 -20.48
N ILE A 170 -10.84 21.90 -20.50
CA ILE A 170 -11.32 21.18 -19.32
C ILE A 170 -10.65 19.82 -19.28
N SER A 171 -9.80 19.61 -18.27
CA SER A 171 -9.00 18.38 -18.13
C SER A 171 -9.63 17.34 -17.21
N SER A 172 -10.87 17.55 -16.73
CA SER A 172 -11.59 16.61 -15.88
C SER A 172 -12.71 15.94 -16.67
N SER A 173 -12.58 14.63 -16.89
CA SER A 173 -13.59 13.81 -17.58
C SER A 173 -14.94 13.84 -16.85
N GLU A 174 -14.93 13.95 -15.52
CA GLU A 174 -16.14 14.05 -14.70
C GLU A 174 -16.79 15.44 -14.79
N HIS A 175 -16.00 16.52 -14.84
CA HIS A 175 -16.58 17.84 -15.05
C HIS A 175 -17.24 17.94 -16.42
N ILE A 176 -16.63 17.34 -17.45
CA ILE A 176 -17.22 17.28 -18.79
C ILE A 176 -18.57 16.55 -18.74
N ARG A 177 -18.65 15.38 -18.08
CA ARG A 177 -19.92 14.65 -17.88
C ARG A 177 -20.96 15.52 -17.17
N HIS A 178 -20.58 16.17 -16.07
CA HIS A 178 -21.48 17.04 -15.31
C HIS A 178 -22.07 18.15 -16.18
N PHE A 179 -21.22 18.90 -16.89
CA PHE A 179 -21.69 19.96 -17.79
C PHE A 179 -22.56 19.43 -18.93
N LEU A 180 -22.24 18.26 -19.49
CA LEU A 180 -23.09 17.63 -20.49
C LEU A 180 -24.50 17.39 -19.96
N ILE A 181 -24.63 16.82 -18.75
CA ILE A 181 -25.94 16.55 -18.13
C ILE A 181 -26.70 17.84 -17.86
N GLU A 182 -26.08 18.80 -17.18
CA GLU A 182 -26.71 20.08 -16.82
C GLU A 182 -27.21 20.86 -18.04
N LEU A 183 -26.48 20.79 -19.16
CA LEU A 183 -26.84 21.50 -20.39
C LEU A 183 -27.86 20.75 -21.25
N GLY A 184 -28.17 19.49 -20.94
CA GLY A 184 -29.24 18.72 -21.59
C GLY A 184 -28.80 17.55 -22.46
N TYR A 185 -27.61 17.00 -22.22
CA TYR A 185 -27.19 15.74 -22.81
C TYR A 185 -27.69 14.56 -21.97
N PRO A 186 -28.35 13.55 -22.56
CA PRO A 186 -28.83 12.39 -21.78
C PRO A 186 -27.68 11.59 -21.18
N ALA A 187 -27.72 11.37 -19.86
CA ALA A 187 -26.64 10.69 -19.12
C ALA A 187 -26.29 9.31 -19.70
N ALA A 188 -27.29 8.53 -20.14
CA ALA A 188 -27.13 7.21 -20.74
C ALA A 188 -26.38 7.21 -22.09
N LEU A 189 -26.26 8.36 -22.75
CA LEU A 189 -25.52 8.50 -24.02
C LEU A 189 -24.11 9.06 -23.81
N ILE A 190 -23.72 9.39 -22.57
CA ILE A 190 -22.39 9.93 -22.27
C ILE A 190 -21.43 8.75 -22.12
N PRO A 191 -20.29 8.73 -22.86
CA PRO A 191 -19.30 7.67 -22.75
C PRO A 191 -18.75 7.48 -21.33
N SER A 192 -18.14 6.33 -21.06
CA SER A 192 -17.50 6.05 -19.76
C SER A 192 -16.33 7.00 -19.46
N VAL A 193 -15.90 7.06 -18.20
CA VAL A 193 -14.80 7.94 -17.75
C VAL A 193 -13.48 7.67 -18.49
N LYS A 194 -13.32 6.45 -19.03
CA LYS A 194 -12.19 5.98 -19.84
C LYS A 194 -12.19 6.47 -21.28
N LYS A 195 -13.24 7.16 -21.72
CA LYS A 195 -13.35 7.80 -23.03
C LYS A 195 -13.42 9.33 -22.90
N PRO A 196 -12.40 9.97 -22.30
CA PRO A 196 -12.43 11.41 -22.03
C PRO A 196 -12.52 12.24 -23.30
N VAL A 197 -11.90 11.83 -24.41
CA VAL A 197 -11.94 12.58 -25.67
C VAL A 197 -13.32 12.47 -26.29
N ALA A 198 -13.97 11.30 -26.25
CA ALA A 198 -15.35 11.16 -26.69
C ALA A 198 -16.30 12.07 -25.89
N ARG A 199 -16.16 12.14 -24.56
CA ARG A 199 -16.92 13.09 -23.73
C ARG A 199 -16.64 14.54 -24.13
N LEU A 200 -15.38 14.89 -24.35
CA LEU A 200 -14.98 16.24 -24.77
C LEU A 200 -15.60 16.60 -26.13
N MET A 201 -15.67 15.67 -27.07
CA MET A 201 -16.30 15.89 -28.38
C MET A 201 -17.80 16.16 -28.25
N LEU A 202 -18.50 15.45 -27.35
CA LEU A 202 -19.90 15.79 -27.05
C LEU A 202 -20.04 17.20 -26.48
N LEU A 203 -19.14 17.62 -25.58
CA LEU A 203 -19.20 18.98 -25.03
C LEU A 203 -18.86 20.02 -26.10
N ARG A 204 -18.02 19.65 -27.08
CA ARG A 204 -17.72 20.48 -28.25
C ARG A 204 -18.96 20.67 -29.12
N GLU A 205 -19.83 19.68 -29.27
CA GLU A 205 -21.12 19.86 -29.97
C GLU A 205 -22.00 20.91 -29.28
N VAL A 206 -22.06 20.88 -27.94
CA VAL A 206 -22.79 21.88 -27.14
C VAL A 206 -22.18 23.28 -27.31
N TYR A 207 -20.85 23.37 -27.33
CA TYR A 207 -20.14 24.62 -27.63
C TYR A 207 -20.45 25.14 -29.03
N GLU A 208 -20.45 24.30 -30.06
CA GLU A 208 -20.74 24.72 -31.43
C GLU A 208 -22.20 25.19 -31.56
N GLU A 209 -23.14 24.60 -30.83
CA GLU A 209 -24.51 25.12 -30.74
C GLU A 209 -24.53 26.54 -30.14
N ALA A 210 -23.82 26.77 -29.03
CA ALA A 210 -23.73 28.09 -28.44
C ALA A 210 -23.04 29.11 -29.38
N ARG A 211 -21.99 28.68 -30.09
CA ARG A 211 -21.23 29.50 -31.04
C ARG A 211 -22.06 29.92 -32.26
N ARG A 212 -22.97 29.08 -32.74
CA ARG A 212 -23.91 29.47 -33.82
C ARG A 212 -24.77 30.66 -33.43
N GLN A 213 -25.09 30.79 -32.14
CA GLN A 213 -25.87 31.92 -31.62
C GLN A 213 -25.00 33.11 -31.19
N ILE A 214 -23.72 32.88 -30.90
CA ILE A 214 -22.76 33.88 -30.44
C ILE A 214 -21.47 33.71 -31.24
N SER A 215 -21.39 34.34 -32.42
CA SER A 215 -20.35 34.08 -33.42
C SER A 215 -18.91 34.30 -32.94
N LYS A 216 -18.70 35.24 -32.00
CA LYS A 216 -17.38 35.57 -31.43
C LYS A 216 -16.94 34.63 -30.29
N LEU A 217 -17.78 33.67 -29.88
CA LEU A 217 -17.50 32.78 -28.76
C LEU A 217 -16.30 31.88 -29.05
N THR A 218 -15.31 31.88 -28.16
CA THR A 218 -14.16 30.97 -28.17
C THR A 218 -14.33 29.85 -27.15
N VAL A 219 -13.59 28.75 -27.33
CA VAL A 219 -13.58 27.62 -26.39
C VAL A 219 -13.17 28.03 -24.97
N HIS A 220 -12.30 29.04 -24.85
CA HIS A 220 -11.92 29.62 -23.56
C HIS A 220 -13.08 30.41 -22.94
N GLY A 221 -13.74 31.28 -23.72
CA GLY A 221 -14.91 32.03 -23.27
C GLY A 221 -16.02 31.10 -22.79
N PHE A 222 -16.28 30.02 -23.53
CA PHE A 222 -17.24 28.99 -23.17
C PHE A 222 -16.86 28.31 -21.85
N MET A 223 -15.61 27.86 -21.69
CA MET A 223 -15.12 27.27 -20.45
C MET A 223 -15.28 28.23 -19.26
N GLN A 224 -14.92 29.51 -19.40
CA GLN A 224 -15.07 30.49 -18.32
C GLN A 224 -16.53 30.65 -17.88
N ALA A 225 -17.46 30.63 -18.82
CA ALA A 225 -18.88 30.70 -18.53
C ALA A 225 -19.36 29.48 -17.72
N LEU A 226 -18.94 28.27 -18.10
CA LEU A 226 -19.29 27.03 -17.40
C LEU A 226 -18.84 27.03 -15.94
N TYR A 227 -17.67 27.59 -15.65
CA TYR A 227 -17.14 27.71 -14.29
C TYR A 227 -17.53 29.00 -13.56
N SER A 228 -18.36 29.86 -14.16
CA SER A 228 -18.75 31.12 -13.54
C SER A 228 -19.65 30.89 -12.33
N ALA A 229 -19.42 31.68 -11.27
CA ALA A 229 -20.27 31.66 -10.09
C ALA A 229 -21.71 32.09 -10.40
N GLU A 230 -21.89 32.99 -11.38
CA GLU A 230 -23.20 33.49 -11.81
C GLU A 230 -24.07 32.40 -12.44
N LEU A 231 -23.46 31.49 -13.21
CA LEU A 231 -24.17 30.36 -13.81
C LEU A 231 -24.43 29.24 -12.79
N GLY A 232 -23.53 29.09 -11.81
CA GLY A 232 -23.68 28.13 -10.71
C GLY A 232 -23.70 26.66 -11.17
N LEU A 233 -23.04 26.36 -12.30
CA LEU A 233 -22.92 25.00 -12.85
C LEU A 233 -21.58 24.32 -12.52
N ALA A 234 -20.66 25.03 -11.85
CA ALA A 234 -19.35 24.47 -11.54
C ALA A 234 -19.52 23.23 -10.64
N PRO A 235 -18.96 22.06 -11.02
CA PRO A 235 -19.11 20.83 -10.24
C PRO A 235 -18.55 20.98 -8.82
N THR A 236 -19.28 20.46 -7.82
CA THR A 236 -18.80 20.31 -6.44
C THR A 236 -18.30 18.88 -6.21
N LYS A 237 -17.67 18.62 -5.05
CA LYS A 237 -17.28 17.26 -4.69
C LYS A 237 -18.50 16.36 -4.48
N GLU A 238 -19.62 16.91 -4.01
CA GLU A 238 -20.87 16.15 -3.87
C GLU A 238 -21.46 15.79 -5.24
N THR A 239 -21.58 16.75 -6.17
CA THR A 239 -22.22 16.49 -7.47
C THR A 239 -21.44 15.47 -8.32
N VAL A 240 -20.10 15.52 -8.28
CA VAL A 240 -19.25 14.53 -8.98
C VAL A 240 -19.38 13.13 -8.37
N ALA A 241 -19.59 13.03 -7.05
CA ALA A 241 -19.77 11.74 -6.37
C ALA A 241 -21.16 11.14 -6.65
N GLU A 242 -22.21 11.97 -6.68
CA GLU A 242 -23.57 11.56 -7.07
C GLU A 242 -23.59 11.06 -8.53
N ASP A 243 -22.95 11.82 -9.42
CA ASP A 243 -22.80 11.47 -10.84
C ASP A 243 -22.07 10.14 -11.05
N ALA A 244 -21.06 9.85 -10.23
CA ALA A 244 -20.32 8.59 -10.26
C ALA A 244 -21.12 7.40 -9.71
N ASN A 245 -21.92 7.61 -8.66
CA ASN A 245 -22.72 6.56 -8.03
C ASN A 245 -23.94 6.12 -8.86
N THR A 246 -24.44 6.94 -9.79
CA THR A 246 -25.51 6.55 -10.74
C THR A 246 -25.11 5.50 -11.79
N LEU A 247 -23.88 4.99 -11.80
CA LEU A 247 -23.33 4.11 -12.85
C LEU A 247 -23.08 2.65 -12.42
N GLU A 248 -23.51 2.22 -11.23
CA GLU A 248 -23.50 0.78 -10.87
C GLU A 248 -24.70 0.05 -11.50
N MET A 249 -24.73 -0.05 -12.83
CA MET A 249 -25.49 -1.04 -13.60
C MET A 249 -25.21 -0.80 -15.09
N ASP A 250 -24.10 -1.34 -15.59
CA ASP A 250 -23.97 -1.71 -17.00
C ASP A 250 -22.95 -2.85 -17.09
N LEU A 251 -23.50 -4.06 -17.11
CA LEU A 251 -22.83 -5.31 -17.42
C LEU A 251 -22.66 -5.45 -18.94
N ASP A 252 -21.61 -6.15 -19.32
CA ASP A 252 -21.29 -6.76 -20.61
C ASP A 252 -20.65 -5.89 -21.71
N ALA A 253 -19.33 -6.03 -21.82
CA ALA A 253 -18.73 -6.74 -22.96
C ALA A 253 -17.34 -7.25 -22.58
N SER A 254 -17.27 -8.56 -22.38
CA SER A 254 -16.12 -9.44 -22.25
C SER A 254 -15.32 -9.60 -23.56
N GLU A 255 -14.16 -10.27 -23.44
CA GLU A 255 -13.14 -10.63 -24.44
C GLU A 255 -12.03 -9.56 -24.52
N ASP A 256 -10.83 -9.73 -23.95
CA ASP A 256 -9.99 -10.92 -23.87
C ASP A 256 -9.40 -11.14 -22.47
N ILE A 257 -9.66 -12.32 -21.89
CA ILE A 257 -8.91 -12.88 -20.77
C ILE A 257 -8.34 -14.21 -21.25
N GLU A 258 -7.03 -14.26 -21.49
CA GLU A 258 -6.26 -15.47 -21.27
C GLU A 258 -5.26 -15.19 -20.14
N ASP A 259 -5.56 -15.83 -19.01
CA ASP A 259 -4.73 -16.21 -17.88
C ASP A 259 -3.50 -15.35 -17.55
N LEU A 260 -3.57 -14.65 -16.42
CA LEU A 260 -2.66 -14.79 -15.28
C LEU A 260 -3.22 -14.00 -14.08
N ASN A 261 -3.95 -14.70 -13.19
CA ASN A 261 -4.31 -14.36 -11.79
C ASN A 261 -4.20 -12.88 -11.37
N TYR A 262 -5.30 -12.13 -11.47
CA TYR A 262 -5.52 -10.93 -10.65
C TYR A 262 -6.29 -11.32 -9.39
N SER A 263 -5.61 -11.36 -8.25
CA SER A 263 -6.27 -11.03 -6.98
C SER A 263 -6.71 -9.57 -7.07
N GLU A 264 -7.98 -9.27 -6.79
CA GLU A 264 -8.56 -7.93 -6.72
C GLU A 264 -7.59 -6.91 -6.10
N ALA A 265 -7.33 -5.80 -6.79
CA ALA A 265 -6.64 -4.68 -6.17
C ALA A 265 -7.63 -4.00 -5.20
N PRO A 266 -7.31 -3.86 -3.90
CA PRO A 266 -8.25 -3.37 -2.91
C PRO A 266 -8.60 -1.90 -3.17
N THR A 267 -9.88 -1.56 -2.97
CA THR A 267 -10.32 -0.21 -2.66
C THR A 267 -9.36 0.41 -1.63
N SER A 268 -9.00 1.68 -1.79
CA SER A 268 -8.04 2.33 -0.89
C SER A 268 -8.55 2.25 0.55
N ILE A 269 -7.89 1.45 1.39
CA ILE A 269 -8.22 1.25 2.81
C ILE A 269 -8.00 2.49 3.69
N ASN A 270 -7.37 3.54 3.16
CA ASN A 270 -7.13 4.80 3.86
C ASN A 270 -8.13 5.87 3.41
N THR A 271 -8.95 6.35 4.33
CA THR A 271 -10.05 7.30 4.07
C THR A 271 -9.91 8.56 4.94
N ILE A 272 -10.09 9.74 4.34
CA ILE A 272 -10.12 11.03 5.06
C ILE A 272 -11.50 11.66 4.92
N LEU A 273 -12.25 11.76 6.02
CA LEU A 273 -13.52 12.49 6.07
C LEU A 273 -13.21 14.00 6.26
N GLN A 274 -13.47 14.81 5.22
CA GLN A 274 -13.20 16.25 5.21
C GLN A 274 -14.50 17.06 5.09
N GLY A 275 -14.52 18.27 5.63
CA GLY A 275 -15.71 19.13 5.61
C GLY A 275 -15.70 20.18 6.72
N PRO A 276 -16.61 21.18 6.67
CA PRO A 276 -16.70 22.25 7.65
C PRO A 276 -16.81 21.74 9.10
N PRO A 277 -16.35 22.49 10.11
CA PRO A 277 -16.57 22.11 11.51
C PRO A 277 -18.07 21.95 11.80
N GLY A 278 -18.45 20.94 12.59
CA GLY A 278 -19.85 20.66 12.93
C GLY A 278 -20.61 19.73 11.98
N THR A 279 -20.04 19.31 10.84
CA THR A 279 -20.72 18.40 9.87
C THR A 279 -20.66 16.91 10.24
N GLY A 280 -20.50 16.58 11.52
CA GLY A 280 -20.54 15.18 11.96
C GLY A 280 -19.40 14.27 11.47
N LYS A 281 -18.25 14.80 11.03
CA LYS A 281 -17.12 13.96 10.55
C LYS A 281 -16.65 12.94 11.59
N THR A 282 -16.44 13.39 12.83
CA THR A 282 -16.11 12.54 13.98
C THR A 282 -17.27 11.64 14.40
N HIS A 283 -18.50 12.02 14.05
CA HIS A 283 -19.66 11.17 14.25
C HIS A 283 -19.59 10.01 13.24
N ALA A 284 -19.45 10.29 11.95
CA ALA A 284 -19.39 9.29 10.87
C ALA A 284 -18.22 8.30 10.98
N THR A 285 -17.15 8.61 11.73
CA THR A 285 -16.06 7.64 11.96
C THR A 285 -16.48 6.38 12.70
N ILE A 286 -17.56 6.44 13.50
CA ILE A 286 -18.12 5.26 14.18
C ILE A 286 -18.67 4.28 13.13
N ASP A 287 -19.48 4.78 12.21
CA ASP A 287 -20.12 3.95 11.16
C ASP A 287 -19.07 3.34 10.24
N GLU A 288 -18.08 4.15 9.84
CA GLU A 288 -17.01 3.67 8.98
C GLU A 288 -16.13 2.62 9.67
N ALA A 289 -15.86 2.76 10.98
CA ALA A 289 -15.12 1.76 11.73
C ALA A 289 -15.90 0.45 11.85
N LEU A 290 -17.21 0.51 12.10
CA LEU A 290 -18.06 -0.68 12.19
C LEU A 290 -18.29 -1.33 10.82
N ARG A 291 -18.40 -0.55 9.74
CA ARG A 291 -18.46 -1.07 8.37
C ARG A 291 -17.26 -1.96 8.04
N ILE A 292 -16.10 -1.66 8.63
CA ILE A 292 -14.86 -2.41 8.42
C ILE A 292 -14.75 -3.60 9.40
N LEU A 293 -15.06 -3.39 10.67
CA LEU A 293 -14.78 -4.36 11.74
C LEU A 293 -15.95 -5.29 12.07
N ASP A 294 -17.19 -4.86 11.82
CA ASP A 294 -18.42 -5.59 12.18
C ASP A 294 -19.61 -5.16 11.28
N PRO A 295 -19.57 -5.42 9.96
CA PRO A 295 -20.57 -4.93 9.02
C PRO A 295 -21.98 -5.49 9.30
N GLU A 296 -22.09 -6.75 9.73
CA GLU A 296 -23.38 -7.35 10.07
C GLU A 296 -24.06 -6.68 11.27
N PHE A 297 -23.27 -6.23 12.25
CA PHE A 297 -23.79 -5.49 13.40
C PHE A 297 -24.27 -4.10 13.00
N LEU A 298 -23.54 -3.43 12.10
CA LEU A 298 -23.93 -2.13 11.56
C LEU A 298 -25.26 -2.22 10.81
N ASP A 299 -25.41 -3.19 9.91
CA ASP A 299 -26.63 -3.34 9.11
C ASP A 299 -27.87 -3.62 9.96
N LYS A 300 -27.72 -4.39 11.05
CA LYS A 300 -28.83 -4.74 11.97
C LYS A 300 -29.23 -3.58 12.89
N ASN A 301 -28.33 -2.66 13.19
CA ASN A 301 -28.51 -1.60 14.18
C ASN A 301 -28.34 -0.19 13.57
N ALA A 302 -28.48 -0.05 12.25
CA ALA A 302 -28.17 1.18 11.51
C ALA A 302 -28.93 2.42 12.03
N GLU A 303 -30.11 2.24 12.61
CA GLU A 303 -30.94 3.31 13.16
C GLU A 303 -30.68 3.59 14.66
N ASP A 304 -29.99 2.71 15.39
CA ASP A 304 -29.72 2.87 16.83
C ASP A 304 -28.29 3.33 17.10
N ARG A 305 -28.16 4.65 17.23
CA ARG A 305 -26.86 5.28 17.43
C ARG A 305 -26.21 4.94 18.78
N GLY A 306 -27.00 4.73 19.82
CA GLY A 306 -26.48 4.41 21.16
C GLY A 306 -25.75 3.08 21.13
N VAL A 307 -26.37 2.08 20.49
CA VAL A 307 -25.86 0.72 20.35
C VAL A 307 -24.61 0.67 19.45
N LEU A 308 -24.59 1.42 18.33
CA LEU A 308 -23.40 1.52 17.49
C LEU A 308 -22.20 2.14 18.23
N LYS A 309 -22.45 3.17 19.05
CA LYS A 309 -21.39 3.79 19.85
C LYS A 309 -20.86 2.85 20.92
N GLU A 310 -21.73 2.10 21.61
CA GLU A 310 -21.32 1.10 22.60
C GLU A 310 -20.43 0.04 21.96
N ARG A 311 -20.81 -0.48 20.79
CA ARG A 311 -19.98 -1.44 20.03
C ARG A 311 -18.64 -0.86 19.60
N TYR A 312 -18.62 0.41 19.20
CA TYR A 312 -17.38 1.11 18.88
C TYR A 312 -16.47 1.24 20.10
N ASP A 313 -17.03 1.61 21.26
CA ASP A 313 -16.29 1.78 22.51
C ASP A 313 -15.71 0.43 22.98
N GLU A 314 -16.46 -0.67 22.85
CA GLU A 314 -15.96 -2.04 23.09
C GLU A 314 -14.75 -2.38 22.19
N LEU A 315 -14.82 -2.08 20.90
CA LEU A 315 -13.73 -2.33 19.95
C LEU A 315 -12.51 -1.43 20.21
N ALA A 316 -12.73 -0.22 20.71
CA ALA A 316 -11.68 0.68 21.14
C ALA A 316 -11.00 0.16 22.43
N GLU A 317 -11.77 -0.31 23.41
CA GLU A 317 -11.26 -0.91 24.65
C GLU A 317 -10.51 -2.21 24.37
N ALA A 318 -11.03 -3.04 23.45
CA ALA A 318 -10.36 -4.22 22.92
C ALA A 318 -9.14 -3.89 22.03
N LYS A 319 -8.76 -2.61 21.93
CA LYS A 319 -7.60 -2.13 21.18
C LYS A 319 -7.63 -2.49 19.69
N ARG A 320 -8.81 -2.75 19.11
CA ARG A 320 -9.00 -2.93 17.67
C ARG A 320 -9.13 -1.59 16.93
N ILE A 321 -9.46 -0.53 17.66
CA ILE A 321 -9.50 0.85 17.17
C ILE A 321 -8.50 1.70 17.98
N ARG A 322 -7.83 2.66 17.33
CA ARG A 322 -7.08 3.74 18.00
C ARG A 322 -7.63 5.07 17.52
N PHE A 323 -8.25 5.81 18.44
CA PHE A 323 -8.69 7.17 18.18
C PHE A 323 -7.60 8.15 18.59
N ILE A 324 -7.13 8.98 17.64
CA ILE A 324 -6.14 10.02 17.89
C ILE A 324 -6.60 11.35 17.27
N THR A 325 -6.08 12.45 17.81
CA THR A 325 -6.29 13.79 17.26
C THR A 325 -4.94 14.42 16.98
N PHE A 326 -4.68 14.79 15.73
CA PHE A 326 -3.45 15.52 15.37
C PHE A 326 -3.53 16.98 15.81
N HIS A 327 -2.42 17.48 16.35
CA HIS A 327 -2.18 18.88 16.68
C HIS A 327 -0.77 19.29 16.21
N GLN A 328 -0.45 20.58 16.16
CA GLN A 328 0.83 21.07 15.62
C GLN A 328 2.07 20.54 16.35
N SER A 329 1.94 20.19 17.63
CA SER A 329 3.00 19.57 18.43
C SER A 329 3.05 18.04 18.33
N PHE A 330 2.21 17.41 17.49
CA PHE A 330 2.15 15.95 17.38
C PHE A 330 3.26 15.51 16.42
N SER A 331 4.19 14.74 16.94
CA SER A 331 5.46 14.48 16.28
C SER A 331 5.54 13.06 15.71
N TYR A 332 6.62 12.78 14.97
CA TYR A 332 6.90 11.42 14.50
C TYR A 332 7.13 10.48 15.68
N GLU A 333 7.75 11.00 16.73
CA GLU A 333 8.13 10.32 17.95
C GLU A 333 6.91 9.81 18.74
N ASP A 334 5.78 10.50 18.62
CA ASP A 334 4.51 10.08 19.23
C ASP A 334 3.70 9.13 18.33
N PHE A 335 3.81 9.29 17.02
CA PHE A 335 3.02 8.54 16.05
C PHE A 335 3.64 7.19 15.69
N VAL A 336 4.95 7.14 15.42
CA VAL A 336 5.64 5.97 14.86
C VAL A 336 6.60 5.34 15.86
N GLU A 337 7.63 6.07 16.31
CA GLU A 337 8.57 5.60 17.35
C GLU A 337 9.42 6.75 17.87
N GLY A 338 9.64 6.79 19.19
CA GLY A 338 10.32 7.90 19.85
C GLY A 338 11.28 7.42 20.93
N ILE A 339 12.35 8.18 21.16
CA ILE A 339 13.30 7.90 22.24
C ILE A 339 12.74 8.49 23.54
N ARG A 340 12.49 7.65 24.55
CA ARG A 340 11.95 8.05 25.84
C ARG A 340 12.85 7.59 27.00
N PRO A 341 12.92 8.37 28.09
CA PRO A 341 13.67 7.99 29.26
C PRO A 341 12.92 6.89 30.02
N ASP A 342 13.57 5.74 30.22
CA ASP A 342 13.13 4.66 31.08
C ASP A 342 13.66 4.89 32.51
N THR A 343 12.74 4.96 33.47
CA THR A 343 13.03 5.21 34.89
C THR A 343 12.86 3.96 35.77
N ASP A 344 12.49 2.81 35.20
CA ASP A 344 12.00 1.67 35.98
C ASP A 344 13.09 0.71 36.48
N ASN A 345 14.36 0.92 36.10
CA ASN A 345 15.51 0.20 36.70
C ASN A 345 16.14 1.02 37.83
N SER A 346 15.43 1.12 38.95
CA SER A 346 15.94 1.65 40.20
C SER A 346 16.91 0.68 40.87
N ASP A 347 18.17 0.71 40.42
CA ASP A 347 19.31 0.35 41.30
C ASP A 347 20.57 1.21 41.07
N ALA A 348 20.55 2.22 40.18
CA ALA A 348 21.72 3.11 40.02
C ALA A 348 21.44 4.46 39.32
N GLY A 349 20.30 5.13 39.50
CA GLY A 349 20.11 6.55 39.12
C GLY A 349 20.48 6.96 37.68
N GLN A 350 20.65 6.01 36.75
CA GLN A 350 21.06 6.26 35.37
C GLN A 350 19.83 6.26 34.49
N ILE A 351 19.54 7.41 33.89
CA ILE A 351 18.49 7.57 32.88
C ILE A 351 18.91 6.78 31.64
N ARG A 352 18.13 5.76 31.28
CA ARG A 352 18.32 5.00 30.03
C ARG A 352 17.36 5.53 28.99
N TYR A 353 17.85 5.75 27.78
CA TYR A 353 17.02 6.12 26.65
C TYR A 353 16.63 4.87 25.87
N VAL A 354 15.33 4.58 25.80
CA VAL A 354 14.76 3.44 25.07
C VAL A 354 13.92 3.93 23.90
N VAL A 355 13.89 3.16 22.82
CA VAL A 355 13.00 3.44 21.69
C VAL A 355 11.65 2.82 22.00
N GLU A 356 10.62 3.64 22.17
CA GLU A 356 9.25 3.20 22.37
C GLU A 356 8.44 3.31 21.07
N PRO A 357 7.59 2.32 20.75
CA PRO A 357 6.70 2.39 19.60
C PRO A 357 5.59 3.42 19.83
N GLY A 358 5.35 4.27 18.84
CA GLY A 358 4.24 5.22 18.80
C GLY A 358 2.90 4.56 18.46
N ILE A 359 1.81 5.32 18.55
CA ILE A 359 0.43 4.78 18.48
C ILE A 359 0.14 4.04 17.16
N PHE A 360 0.67 4.51 16.04
CA PHE A 360 0.51 3.87 14.73
C PHE A 360 1.28 2.55 14.66
N ARG A 361 2.53 2.53 15.14
CA ARG A 361 3.33 1.31 15.17
C ARG A 361 2.69 0.25 16.07
N GLN A 362 2.17 0.65 17.23
CA GLN A 362 1.46 -0.25 18.14
C GLN A 362 0.22 -0.89 17.49
N ILE A 363 -0.61 -0.13 16.75
CA ILE A 363 -1.78 -0.72 16.07
C ILE A 363 -1.37 -1.58 14.87
N CYS A 364 -0.30 -1.24 14.16
CA CYS A 364 0.25 -2.11 13.10
C CYS A 364 0.77 -3.43 13.67
N GLU A 365 1.49 -3.39 14.80
CA GLU A 365 1.97 -4.59 15.50
C GLU A 365 0.79 -5.43 16.00
N ALA A 366 -0.24 -4.81 16.58
CA ALA A 366 -1.48 -5.49 16.98
C ALA A 366 -2.26 -6.10 15.80
N ALA A 367 -2.32 -5.41 14.66
CA ALA A 367 -2.98 -5.91 13.46
C ALA A 367 -2.16 -7.03 12.79
N SER A 368 -0.84 -6.96 12.85
CA SER A 368 0.06 -8.00 12.38
C SER A 368 -0.04 -9.28 13.24
N SER A 369 -0.43 -9.14 14.50
CA SER A 369 -0.66 -10.28 15.40
C SER A 369 -2.09 -10.86 15.31
N ALA A 370 -2.95 -10.33 14.44
CA ALA A 370 -4.32 -10.83 14.24
C ALA A 370 -4.32 -12.23 13.57
N PRO A 371 -5.26 -13.12 13.96
CA PRO A 371 -5.08 -14.56 13.86
C PRO A 371 -5.28 -15.04 12.42
N LYS A 372 -4.21 -15.55 11.79
CA LYS A 372 -4.40 -16.70 10.90
C LYS A 372 -5.07 -17.76 11.76
N GLN A 373 -6.24 -18.28 11.31
CA GLN A 373 -7.04 -19.37 11.91
C GLN A 373 -6.47 -19.89 13.23
N ASP A 374 -7.25 -19.87 14.32
CA ASP A 374 -6.98 -20.59 15.57
C ASP A 374 -6.68 -22.07 15.31
N VAL A 375 -5.47 -22.36 14.82
CA VAL A 375 -4.78 -23.58 15.08
C VAL A 375 -4.30 -23.34 16.49
N GLN A 376 -4.98 -23.92 17.47
CA GLN A 376 -4.43 -24.07 18.81
C GLN A 376 -3.15 -24.91 18.68
N LEU A 377 -2.04 -24.24 18.36
CA LEU A 377 -0.71 -24.85 18.25
C LEU A 377 -0.18 -25.32 19.61
N GLY A 378 -0.95 -25.08 20.69
CA GLY A 378 -0.64 -25.43 22.06
C GLY A 378 0.44 -24.56 22.70
N VAL A 379 0.81 -23.42 22.09
CA VAL A 379 1.83 -22.50 22.61
C VAL A 379 1.28 -21.78 23.85
N SER A 380 2.08 -21.69 24.92
CA SER A 380 1.68 -21.00 26.15
C SER A 380 1.65 -19.48 25.95
N ALA A 381 0.98 -18.74 26.84
CA ALA A 381 0.94 -17.27 26.78
C ALA A 381 2.31 -16.60 26.97
N SER A 382 3.32 -17.34 27.45
CA SER A 382 4.68 -16.87 27.69
C SER A 382 5.68 -18.02 27.45
N PRO A 383 5.87 -18.44 26.19
CA PRO A 383 6.61 -19.65 25.88
C PRO A 383 8.11 -19.41 25.98
N ARG A 384 8.83 -20.32 26.65
CA ARG A 384 10.30 -20.33 26.59
C ARG A 384 10.74 -20.90 25.26
N VAL A 385 11.82 -20.35 24.69
CA VAL A 385 12.41 -20.84 23.44
C VAL A 385 13.67 -21.62 23.78
N TRP A 386 13.65 -22.91 23.46
CA TRP A 386 14.75 -23.83 23.69
C TRP A 386 15.49 -24.12 22.40
N LYS A 387 16.79 -23.85 22.37
CA LYS A 387 17.65 -24.23 21.25
C LYS A 387 18.26 -25.60 21.55
N ILE A 388 18.09 -26.55 20.64
CA ILE A 388 18.67 -27.90 20.76
C ILE A 388 19.37 -28.33 19.45
N SER A 389 20.30 -29.27 19.55
CA SER A 389 20.85 -30.01 18.41
C SER A 389 20.60 -31.48 18.65
N ILE A 390 20.18 -32.23 17.63
CA ILE A 390 20.02 -33.69 17.73
C ILE A 390 21.06 -34.33 16.83
N ASP A 391 22.05 -34.99 17.44
CA ASP A 391 23.05 -35.80 16.74
C ASP A 391 23.83 -35.04 15.65
N GLY A 392 24.30 -33.84 16.02
CA GLY A 392 25.27 -33.05 15.26
C GLY A 392 24.73 -32.35 14.00
N THR A 393 25.62 -32.03 13.06
CA THR A 393 25.29 -31.40 11.77
C THR A 393 25.19 -32.45 10.65
N GLY A 394 24.26 -32.28 9.71
CA GLY A 394 24.08 -33.22 8.57
C GLY A 394 22.97 -34.25 8.78
N GLN A 395 22.97 -35.34 8.01
CA GLN A 395 21.95 -36.40 8.10
C GLN A 395 22.19 -37.27 9.34
N SER A 396 21.19 -37.37 10.21
CA SER A 396 21.23 -38.16 11.44
C SER A 396 20.05 -39.13 11.49
N PRO A 397 20.30 -40.44 11.66
CA PRO A 397 19.25 -41.43 11.89
C PRO A 397 18.42 -41.11 13.15
N THR A 398 19.07 -40.64 14.21
CA THR A 398 18.43 -40.25 15.47
C THR A 398 17.48 -39.06 15.28
N ARG A 399 17.90 -38.06 14.50
CA ARG A 399 17.09 -36.87 14.20
C ARG A 399 15.90 -37.20 13.32
N GLN A 400 16.10 -38.01 12.28
CA GLN A 400 15.02 -38.49 11.43
C GLN A 400 14.01 -39.31 12.23
N TYR A 401 14.48 -40.18 13.13
CA TYR A 401 13.62 -40.94 14.02
C TYR A 401 12.79 -40.01 14.93
N CYS A 402 13.45 -39.05 15.59
CA CYS A 402 12.79 -38.04 16.43
C CYS A 402 11.71 -37.29 15.66
N PHE A 403 12.01 -36.86 14.42
CA PHE A 403 11.03 -36.20 13.59
C PHE A 403 9.88 -37.14 13.18
N ALA A 404 10.17 -38.36 12.74
CA ALA A 404 9.12 -39.31 12.34
C ALA A 404 8.13 -39.63 13.47
N HIS A 405 8.56 -39.58 14.73
CA HIS A 405 7.75 -39.93 15.89
C HIS A 405 7.20 -38.72 16.66
N GLY A 406 7.51 -37.49 16.23
CA GLY A 406 7.14 -36.31 17.01
C GLY A 406 7.79 -36.31 18.38
N GLU A 407 9.08 -36.60 18.45
CA GLU A 407 9.85 -36.58 19.68
C GLU A 407 11.05 -35.65 19.53
N ALA A 408 11.51 -35.09 20.65
CA ALA A 408 12.85 -34.52 20.77
C ALA A 408 13.48 -35.23 21.97
N ARG A 409 14.79 -35.51 21.92
CA ARG A 409 15.47 -36.19 23.03
C ARG A 409 16.70 -35.39 23.41
N ILE A 410 16.88 -35.18 24.70
CA ILE A 410 18.11 -34.63 25.27
C ILE A 410 18.56 -35.56 26.39
N GLY A 411 19.83 -35.90 26.41
CA GLY A 411 20.37 -36.86 27.37
C GLY A 411 21.88 -36.89 27.29
N TRP A 412 22.49 -37.52 28.29
CA TRP A 412 23.94 -37.63 28.37
C TRP A 412 24.33 -39.02 28.86
N GLY A 413 24.69 -39.92 27.96
CA GLY A 413 25.08 -41.29 28.34
C GLY A 413 24.14 -41.93 29.37
N HIS A 414 24.68 -42.77 30.25
CA HIS A 414 23.95 -43.57 31.24
C HIS A 414 23.29 -42.78 32.39
N VAL A 415 22.97 -41.49 32.22
CA VAL A 415 22.41 -40.61 33.27
C VAL A 415 21.00 -41.01 33.73
N GLY A 416 20.30 -41.90 33.01
CA GLY A 416 18.97 -42.37 33.44
C GLY A 416 17.97 -41.22 33.44
N ASP A 417 17.20 -41.06 34.54
CA ASP A 417 16.17 -40.02 34.78
C ASP A 417 16.80 -38.65 35.21
N LEU A 418 17.19 -37.73 34.31
CA LEU A 418 17.59 -36.32 34.50
C LEU A 418 16.75 -35.49 35.47
N ARG A 419 15.53 -35.89 35.84
CA ARG A 419 14.77 -35.21 36.91
C ARG A 419 15.18 -35.68 38.31
N LYS A 420 15.81 -36.85 38.40
CA LYS A 420 16.26 -37.52 39.63
C LYS A 420 17.77 -37.74 39.65
N ALA A 421 18.43 -37.65 38.51
CA ALA A 421 19.85 -37.86 38.38
C ALA A 421 20.60 -36.73 39.10
N ASP A 422 21.62 -37.11 39.88
CA ASP A 422 22.59 -36.17 40.39
C ASP A 422 23.53 -35.77 39.26
N LEU A 423 23.23 -34.66 38.59
CA LEU A 423 24.07 -34.14 37.50
C LEU A 423 25.46 -33.72 37.98
N THR A 424 25.71 -33.69 39.30
CA THR A 424 27.05 -33.43 39.87
C THR A 424 27.88 -34.69 40.04
N ASP A 425 27.32 -35.87 39.74
CA ASP A 425 28.04 -37.14 39.79
C ASP A 425 29.26 -37.10 38.85
N PRO A 426 30.49 -37.32 39.39
CA PRO A 426 31.71 -37.34 38.61
C PRO A 426 31.71 -38.37 37.47
N ASP A 427 30.94 -39.46 37.58
CA ASP A 427 30.90 -40.54 36.60
C ASP A 427 30.32 -40.10 35.25
N PHE A 428 29.49 -39.04 35.24
CA PHE A 428 28.89 -38.51 34.01
C PHE A 428 29.83 -37.61 33.19
N LYS A 429 30.97 -37.20 33.75
CA LYS A 429 31.98 -36.34 33.09
C LYS A 429 31.38 -35.09 32.42
N LEU A 430 30.42 -34.45 33.07
CA LEU A 430 29.74 -33.26 32.54
C LEU A 430 30.48 -31.95 32.87
N GLY A 431 30.66 -31.07 31.88
CA GLY A 431 31.12 -29.70 32.09
C GLY A 431 30.15 -28.89 32.95
N SER A 432 30.60 -27.78 33.56
CA SER A 432 29.72 -26.91 34.36
C SER A 432 28.55 -26.37 33.56
N ASN A 433 28.78 -26.04 32.27
CA ASN A 433 27.76 -25.53 31.37
C ASN A 433 26.77 -26.62 30.95
N ASP A 434 27.24 -27.85 30.73
CA ASP A 434 26.40 -28.98 30.37
C ASP A 434 25.47 -29.36 31.54
N ARG A 435 26.00 -29.34 32.76
CA ARG A 435 25.22 -29.56 34.00
C ARG A 435 24.12 -28.53 34.17
N SER A 436 24.45 -27.24 34.02
CA SER A 436 23.46 -26.17 34.10
C SER A 436 22.40 -26.33 33.01
N THR A 437 22.81 -26.61 31.77
CA THR A 437 21.89 -26.73 30.63
C THR A 437 20.94 -27.91 30.80
N LEU A 438 21.45 -29.08 31.21
CA LEU A 438 20.63 -30.28 31.44
C LEU A 438 19.68 -30.09 32.62
N GLY A 439 20.15 -29.48 33.71
CA GLY A 439 19.31 -29.17 34.88
C GLY A 439 18.22 -28.15 34.56
N ASP A 440 18.58 -27.08 33.86
CA ASP A 440 17.61 -26.06 33.45
C ASP A 440 16.55 -26.62 32.51
N PHE A 441 16.97 -27.47 31.56
CA PHE A 441 16.05 -28.11 30.63
C PHE A 441 15.14 -29.13 31.32
N SER A 442 15.68 -29.99 32.20
CA SER A 442 14.90 -31.07 32.83
C SER A 442 13.86 -30.55 33.82
N GLN A 443 14.15 -29.42 34.48
CA GLN A 443 13.31 -28.84 35.52
C GLN A 443 12.34 -27.78 34.99
N ASN A 444 12.73 -27.01 33.98
CA ASN A 444 11.99 -25.82 33.59
C ASN A 444 11.25 -25.89 32.25
N ILE A 445 11.43 -26.96 31.46
CA ILE A 445 10.65 -27.14 30.24
C ILE A 445 9.20 -27.50 30.55
N GLN A 446 8.26 -26.83 29.89
CA GLN A 446 6.83 -26.97 30.16
C GLN A 446 5.99 -27.08 28.88
N PRO A 447 4.79 -27.69 28.95
CA PRO A 447 3.83 -27.63 27.85
C PRO A 447 3.58 -26.18 27.39
N GLY A 448 3.63 -25.99 26.08
CA GLY A 448 3.52 -24.72 25.39
C GLY A 448 4.83 -23.98 25.14
N ASP A 449 5.97 -24.48 25.61
CA ASP A 449 7.28 -23.99 25.20
C ASP A 449 7.61 -24.35 23.74
N ILE A 450 8.52 -23.58 23.13
CA ILE A 450 8.95 -23.74 21.74
C ILE A 450 10.35 -24.37 21.71
N VAL A 451 10.54 -25.42 20.90
CA VAL A 451 11.85 -26.04 20.68
C VAL A 451 12.32 -25.79 19.25
N LEU A 452 13.59 -25.42 19.12
CA LEU A 452 14.25 -25.03 17.89
C LEU A 452 15.45 -25.97 17.67
N CYS A 453 15.31 -26.93 16.76
CA CYS A 453 16.35 -27.90 16.44
C CYS A 453 17.26 -27.35 15.33
N ILE A 454 18.53 -27.10 15.65
CA ILE A 454 19.52 -26.66 14.65
C ILE A 454 20.02 -27.85 13.82
N GLY A 455 20.14 -27.64 12.51
CA GLY A 455 20.71 -28.60 11.56
C GLY A 455 22.16 -28.28 11.19
N SER A 456 22.53 -26.99 11.22
CA SER A 456 23.88 -26.50 10.99
C SER A 456 24.12 -25.18 11.74
N ALA A 457 25.28 -24.55 11.55
CA ALA A 457 25.55 -23.21 12.07
C ALA A 457 24.67 -22.13 11.42
N THR A 458 24.07 -22.41 10.26
CA THR A 458 23.23 -21.48 9.50
C THR A 458 21.79 -21.94 9.35
N ASP A 459 21.49 -23.21 9.63
CA ASP A 459 20.21 -23.81 9.28
C ASP A 459 19.47 -24.35 10.50
N VAL A 460 18.17 -24.05 10.53
CA VAL A 460 17.21 -24.66 11.45
C VAL A 460 16.65 -25.90 10.77
N ALA A 461 16.84 -27.06 11.39
CA ALA A 461 16.31 -28.32 10.87
C ALA A 461 14.81 -28.48 11.17
N ALA A 462 14.34 -27.96 12.31
CA ALA A 462 12.96 -28.12 12.75
C ALA A 462 12.57 -27.15 13.87
N VAL A 463 11.26 -26.89 13.99
CA VAL A 463 10.64 -26.16 15.11
C VAL A 463 9.44 -26.96 15.62
N GLY A 464 9.26 -27.06 16.93
CA GLY A 464 8.15 -27.77 17.56
C GLY A 464 7.62 -27.07 18.82
N VAL A 465 6.41 -27.42 19.24
CA VAL A 465 5.79 -26.93 20.50
C VAL A 465 5.67 -28.09 21.47
N ILE A 466 6.14 -27.91 22.71
CA ILE A 466 6.07 -28.93 23.77
C ILE A 466 4.62 -29.14 24.17
N GLN A 467 4.19 -30.39 24.25
CA GLN A 467 2.81 -30.74 24.59
C GLN A 467 2.74 -31.58 25.86
N GLY A 468 3.82 -32.29 26.16
CA GLY A 468 4.01 -32.98 27.43
C GLY A 468 5.46 -33.36 27.62
N VAL A 469 5.80 -33.77 28.83
CA VAL A 469 7.10 -34.40 29.13
C VAL A 469 6.80 -35.76 29.71
N ARG A 470 7.09 -36.82 28.96
CA ARG A 470 6.92 -38.21 29.41
C ARG A 470 8.27 -38.82 29.77
N ILE A 471 8.27 -39.76 30.71
CA ILE A 471 9.45 -40.58 31.02
C ILE A 471 9.07 -42.00 30.61
N PRO A 472 9.72 -42.60 29.60
CA PRO A 472 9.35 -43.93 29.14
C PRO A 472 9.71 -44.97 30.20
N ALA A 473 8.75 -45.80 30.57
CA ALA A 473 8.96 -46.89 31.51
C ALA A 473 9.56 -48.11 30.77
N GLY A 474 10.66 -48.64 31.29
CA GLY A 474 11.07 -50.02 31.01
C GLY A 474 12.20 -50.27 30.00
N LEU A 475 12.93 -49.24 29.54
CA LEU A 475 14.17 -49.44 28.78
C LEU A 475 15.27 -48.59 29.41
N GLY A 476 16.40 -49.22 29.74
CA GLY A 476 17.58 -48.57 30.33
C GLY A 476 18.31 -47.63 29.36
N HIS A 477 17.61 -46.63 28.84
CA HIS A 477 18.11 -45.63 27.89
C HIS A 477 17.54 -44.22 28.22
N PRO A 478 18.27 -43.14 27.93
CA PRO A 478 17.97 -41.79 28.44
C PRO A 478 16.82 -41.10 27.66
N PHE A 479 15.91 -40.46 28.42
CA PHE A 479 14.89 -39.45 28.06
C PHE A 479 14.20 -39.55 26.68
N GLN A 480 12.88 -39.82 26.71
CA GLN A 480 11.95 -39.41 25.65
C GLN A 480 11.23 -38.12 26.05
N PHE A 481 10.84 -37.32 25.07
CA PHE A 481 9.83 -36.28 25.22
C PHE A 481 8.75 -36.56 24.18
N GLU A 482 7.48 -36.48 24.55
CA GLU A 482 6.39 -36.61 23.58
C GLU A 482 5.93 -35.23 23.11
N LEU A 483 5.93 -35.02 21.79
CA LEU A 483 5.28 -33.88 21.16
C LEU A 483 3.94 -34.34 20.56
N VAL A 484 2.94 -33.46 20.52
CA VAL A 484 1.78 -33.68 19.64
C VAL A 484 2.26 -33.43 18.21
N THR A 485 2.26 -34.50 17.44
CA THR A 485 2.09 -34.46 16.00
C THR A 485 0.65 -34.07 15.71
N CYS A 486 0.43 -33.03 14.91
CA CYS A 486 -0.82 -32.94 14.19
C CYS A 486 -0.87 -34.16 13.26
N SER A 487 -1.88 -35.01 13.45
CA SER A 487 -2.14 -36.16 12.59
C SER A 487 -2.39 -35.66 11.16
N GLY A 488 -1.38 -35.86 10.30
CA GLY A 488 -1.46 -35.53 8.88
C GLY A 488 -0.39 -34.53 8.46
N LEU A 489 0.66 -35.08 7.84
CA LEU A 489 1.68 -34.40 7.03
C LEU A 489 2.70 -33.52 7.76
N ASN A 490 3.93 -34.05 7.81
CA ASN A 490 5.23 -33.37 7.86
C ASN A 490 5.50 -32.43 9.04
N TRP A 491 6.69 -32.58 9.63
CA TRP A 491 7.36 -31.45 10.26
C TRP A 491 7.48 -30.33 9.19
N SER A 492 6.68 -29.28 9.37
CA SER A 492 6.57 -28.01 8.60
C SER A 492 5.36 -27.91 7.63
N PRO A 493 4.63 -26.79 7.71
CA PRO A 493 4.98 -25.66 6.83
C PRO A 493 5.09 -24.33 7.60
N VAL A 494 6.23 -24.09 8.23
CA VAL A 494 6.73 -22.72 8.39
C VAL A 494 7.59 -22.44 7.14
N PRO A 495 7.23 -21.44 6.30
CA PRO A 495 8.05 -21.05 5.16
C PRO A 495 9.48 -20.73 5.59
N PHE A 496 10.46 -21.15 4.78
CA PHE A 496 11.90 -20.93 4.98
C PHE A 496 12.30 -19.44 5.05
N ASP A 497 11.34 -18.53 4.85
CA ASP A 497 11.50 -17.07 4.77
C ASP A 497 11.43 -16.35 6.15
N LEU A 498 11.30 -17.09 7.26
CA LEU A 498 11.07 -16.55 8.62
C LEU A 498 12.34 -16.43 9.51
N VAL A 499 13.55 -16.52 8.94
CA VAL A 499 14.80 -16.19 9.64
C VAL A 499 15.80 -15.58 8.64
N THR A 500 15.81 -14.25 8.51
CA THR A 500 16.87 -13.55 7.76
C THR A 500 18.00 -13.13 8.70
N ARG A 501 19.23 -13.35 8.23
CA ARG A 501 20.48 -13.04 8.93
C ARG A 501 20.73 -11.54 8.88
N SER A 502 20.58 -10.82 10.00
CA SER A 502 21.10 -9.46 10.13
C SER A 502 22.57 -9.52 10.55
N SER A 503 23.46 -8.99 9.72
CA SER A 503 24.90 -8.92 9.95
C SER A 503 25.26 -8.13 11.22
N GLY A 504 25.99 -8.76 12.14
CA GLY A 504 26.63 -8.11 13.29
C GLY A 504 27.16 -9.16 14.28
N LEU A 505 28.37 -8.97 14.79
CA LEU A 505 28.97 -9.80 15.84
C LEU A 505 28.14 -9.66 17.14
N GLY A 506 27.54 -10.76 17.60
CA GLY A 506 26.66 -10.82 18.77
C GLY A 506 25.27 -11.35 18.40
N HIS A 507 25.13 -12.67 18.32
CA HIS A 507 23.99 -13.32 17.67
C HIS A 507 22.71 -13.33 18.54
N LEU A 508 21.83 -12.35 18.34
CA LEU A 508 20.38 -12.50 18.54
C LEU A 508 19.77 -13.05 17.25
N PHE A 509 19.02 -14.14 17.34
CA PHE A 509 18.12 -14.54 16.26
C PHE A 509 16.94 -13.57 16.28
N GLN A 510 16.85 -12.67 15.29
CA GLN A 510 15.63 -11.89 15.08
C GLN A 510 14.54 -12.84 14.57
N ARG A 511 13.47 -12.99 15.35
CA ARG A 511 12.22 -13.62 14.91
C ARG A 511 11.60 -12.75 13.82
N THR A 512 11.33 -13.30 12.64
CA THR A 512 10.19 -12.84 11.87
C THR A 512 9.00 -13.68 12.33
N TRP A 513 8.00 -13.01 12.90
CA TRP A 513 6.64 -13.46 13.25
C TRP A 513 6.46 -14.60 14.28
N SER A 514 6.06 -14.21 15.49
CA SER A 514 5.33 -15.00 16.49
C SER A 514 4.45 -14.02 17.28
N PRO A 515 3.20 -14.36 17.66
CA PRO A 515 2.22 -13.42 18.26
C PRO A 515 2.52 -13.05 19.73
N VAL A 516 3.76 -13.21 20.18
CA VAL A 516 4.19 -12.85 21.53
C VAL A 516 4.83 -11.45 21.47
N PRO A 517 4.37 -10.47 22.28
CA PRO A 517 4.95 -9.13 22.35
C PRO A 517 6.47 -9.15 22.58
N ALA A 518 7.16 -8.12 22.07
CA ALA A 518 8.62 -7.99 22.06
C ALA A 518 9.28 -7.92 23.46
N ASP A 519 8.47 -7.81 24.49
CA ASP A 519 8.80 -7.48 25.86
C ASP A 519 8.98 -8.72 26.78
N LEU A 520 8.91 -9.94 26.24
CA LEU A 520 8.86 -11.17 27.04
C LEU A 520 10.12 -12.06 27.02
N VAL A 521 11.29 -11.54 26.62
CA VAL A 521 12.57 -12.26 26.79
C VAL A 521 13.66 -11.33 27.34
N ILE A 522 13.72 -11.21 28.67
CA ILE A 522 14.91 -10.71 29.38
C ILE A 522 15.64 -11.92 29.98
N ARG A 523 16.50 -12.56 29.17
CA ARG A 523 17.79 -13.15 29.60
C ARG A 523 18.47 -13.86 28.43
N SER A 524 19.56 -13.25 27.95
CA SER A 524 20.54 -13.84 27.06
C SER A 524 21.59 -14.61 27.87
N GLY A 525 21.70 -15.93 27.69
CA GLY A 525 22.85 -16.73 28.12
C GLY A 525 23.99 -16.61 27.09
N GLY A 526 25.18 -16.22 27.53
CA GLY A 526 26.32 -15.88 26.68
C GLY A 526 27.01 -17.04 25.94
N PRO A 527 28.00 -16.75 25.07
CA PRO A 527 28.62 -17.71 24.17
C PRO A 527 29.82 -18.41 24.80
N SER A 528 29.98 -19.73 24.60
CA SER A 528 31.30 -20.36 24.71
C SER A 528 31.38 -21.77 24.08
N HIS A 529 32.25 -21.89 23.05
CA HIS A 529 33.07 -23.05 22.67
C HIS A 529 32.52 -24.14 21.70
N PRO A 530 33.43 -24.84 20.97
CA PRO A 530 33.16 -25.55 19.72
C PRO A 530 32.36 -26.84 19.91
N PHE A 531 31.57 -27.18 18.89
CA PHE A 531 30.67 -28.34 18.84
C PHE A 531 31.40 -29.65 19.14
N GLN A 532 31.21 -30.19 20.34
CA GLN A 532 31.42 -31.62 20.60
C GLN A 532 30.09 -32.36 20.39
N PRO A 533 30.07 -33.51 19.68
CA PRO A 533 28.86 -34.33 19.55
C PRO A 533 28.50 -34.90 20.92
N MET A 534 27.29 -34.58 21.41
CA MET A 534 26.81 -35.00 22.72
C MET A 534 25.84 -36.18 22.61
N TRP A 535 26.25 -37.33 22.04
CA TRP A 535 25.34 -38.47 21.87
C TRP A 535 26.02 -39.84 21.99
N SER A 536 25.29 -40.78 22.57
CA SER A 536 25.58 -42.23 22.51
C SER A 536 24.93 -42.81 21.25
N PRO A 537 25.62 -43.64 20.46
CA PRO A 537 25.00 -44.37 19.37
C PRO A 537 23.93 -45.33 19.90
N LEU A 538 22.83 -45.46 19.15
CA LEU A 538 21.89 -46.56 19.32
C LEU A 538 22.62 -47.89 19.05
N PRO A 539 22.49 -48.93 19.90
CA PRO A 539 22.69 -50.29 19.42
C PRO A 539 21.60 -50.59 18.38
N ILE A 540 22.02 -51.19 17.27
CA ILE A 540 21.19 -51.61 16.13
C ILE A 540 20.03 -52.50 16.59
#